data_AF-A0A6L7IHL4-F1
#
_entry.id   AF-A0A6L7IHL4-F1
#
_cell.length_a   1.000
_cell.length_b   1.000
_cell.length_c   1.000
_cell.angle_alpha   90.00
_cell.angle_beta   90.00
_cell.angle_gamma   90.00
#
_symmetry.space_group_name_H-M   'P 1'
#
loop_
_entity.id
_entity.type
_entity.pdbx_description
1 polymer ?
#
loop_
_entity_poly.entity_id
_entity_poly.type
_entity_poly.pdbx_seq_one_letter_code
_entity_poly.pdbx_strand_id
1 'polypeptide(L)'
;MQKKKRYNDNDHNNALRYYLLGLTLAEISKLMDIPLRTLQKWQRKGNWVDCKKIDNVKLKAKDLKQSGFSIKRISEILKISNTTVWRYCK
;
A
#
# COMPACT_ATOMS: atom_id res chain seq x y z
N MET A 1 27.08 22.34 -9.37
CA MET A 1 25.87 22.31 -8.52
C MET A 1 24.81 21.45 -9.21
N GLN A 2 24.46 20.27 -8.68
CA GLN A 2 23.36 19.48 -9.26
C GLN A 2 22.03 20.19 -8.97
N LYS A 3 21.29 20.56 -10.03
CA LYS A 3 19.94 21.11 -9.92
C LYS A 3 19.02 20.06 -9.28
N LYS A 4 18.35 20.40 -8.17
CA LYS A 4 17.33 19.54 -7.57
C LYS A 4 16.14 19.45 -8.52
N LYS A 5 15.91 18.28 -9.11
CA LYS A 5 14.67 17.93 -9.82
C LYS A 5 13.50 18.19 -8.86
N ARG A 6 12.54 19.02 -9.28
CA ARG A 6 11.30 19.26 -8.52
C ARG A 6 10.31 18.17 -8.92
N TYR A 7 9.92 17.36 -7.94
CA TYR A 7 8.85 16.38 -8.11
C TYR A 7 7.51 17.05 -7.81
N ASN A 8 6.49 16.71 -8.59
CA ASN A 8 5.13 17.20 -8.36
C ASN A 8 4.32 16.18 -7.53
N ASP A 9 3.10 16.55 -7.16
CA ASP A 9 2.23 15.65 -6.39
C ASP A 9 1.83 14.39 -7.18
N ASN A 10 1.81 14.47 -8.51
CA ASN A 10 1.53 13.32 -9.38
C ASN A 10 2.63 12.27 -9.29
N ASP A 11 3.91 12.67 -9.24
CA ASP A 11 5.05 11.78 -9.04
C ASP A 11 4.95 11.06 -7.68
N HIS A 12 4.57 11.80 -6.64
CA HIS A 12 4.35 11.22 -5.32
C HIS A 12 3.20 10.20 -5.33
N ASN A 13 2.07 10.54 -5.94
CA ASN A 13 0.89 9.67 -5.99
C ASN A 13 1.14 8.39 -6.82
N ASN A 14 1.84 8.51 -7.95
CA ASN A 14 2.22 7.36 -8.76
C ASN A 14 3.21 6.46 -8.02
N ALA A 15 4.22 7.02 -7.35
CA ALA A 15 5.16 6.26 -6.55
C ALA A 15 4.46 5.51 -5.39
N LEU A 16 3.51 6.16 -4.70
CA LEU A 16 2.69 5.52 -3.67
C LEU A 16 1.86 4.37 -4.27
N ARG A 17 1.20 4.59 -5.40
CA ARG A 17 0.39 3.57 -6.08
C ARG A 17 1.23 2.33 -6.41
N TYR A 18 2.42 2.50 -7.00
CA TYR A 18 3.32 1.38 -7.29
C TYR A 18 3.79 0.66 -6.02
N TYR A 19 4.06 1.41 -4.95
CA TYR A 19 4.44 0.81 -3.67
C TYR A 19 3.33 -0.07 -3.07
N LEU A 20 2.07 0.40 -3.15
CA LEU A 20 0.88 -0.32 -2.71
C LEU A 20 0.62 -1.56 -3.58
N LEU A 21 0.89 -1.50 -4.88
CA LEU A 21 0.84 -2.64 -5.81
C LEU A 21 1.89 -3.73 -5.51
N GLY A 22 2.86 -3.45 -4.65
CA GLY A 22 3.84 -4.44 -4.21
C GLY A 22 5.28 -4.09 -4.56
N LEU A 23 5.53 -3.12 -5.45
CA LEU A 23 6.88 -2.79 -5.91
C LEU A 23 7.76 -2.29 -4.76
N THR A 24 9.04 -2.62 -4.84
CA THR A 24 10.08 -2.10 -3.96
C THR A 24 10.45 -0.67 -4.34
N LEU A 25 10.98 0.09 -3.38
CA LEU A 25 11.45 1.44 -3.67
C LEU A 25 12.58 1.46 -4.72
N ALA A 26 13.36 0.39 -4.85
CA ALA A 26 14.41 0.27 -5.86
C ALA A 26 13.84 0.11 -7.27
N GLU A 27 12.77 -0.68 -7.42
CA GLU A 27 12.06 -0.82 -8.69
C GLU A 27 11.35 0.47 -9.08
N ILE A 28 10.66 1.11 -8.12
CA ILE A 28 10.00 2.40 -8.34
C ILE A 28 11.02 3.48 -8.72
N SER A 29 12.20 3.46 -8.09
CA SER A 29 13.29 4.38 -8.39
C SER A 29 13.74 4.27 -9.85
N LYS A 30 13.89 3.03 -10.36
CA LYS A 30 14.22 2.76 -11.76
C LYS A 30 13.07 3.11 -12.71
N LEU A 31 11.84 2.77 -12.33
CA LEU A 31 10.64 2.96 -13.15
C LEU A 31 10.34 4.45 -13.41
N MET A 32 10.45 5.28 -12.37
CA MET A 32 10.05 6.68 -12.40
C MET A 32 11.24 7.65 -12.51
N ASP A 33 12.48 7.14 -12.54
CA ASP A 33 13.69 7.95 -12.46
C ASP A 33 13.68 8.94 -11.27
N ILE A 34 13.33 8.38 -10.09
CA ILE A 34 13.29 9.11 -8.81
C ILE A 34 14.36 8.51 -7.90
N PRO A 35 15.26 9.32 -7.29
CA PRO A 35 16.26 8.82 -6.37
C PRO A 35 15.65 8.10 -5.18
N LEU A 36 16.24 6.96 -4.81
CA LEU A 36 15.80 6.13 -3.69
C LEU A 36 15.66 6.93 -2.38
N ARG A 37 16.57 7.87 -2.11
CA ARG A 37 16.50 8.76 -0.93
C ARG A 37 15.23 9.60 -0.91
N THR A 38 14.75 10.06 -2.06
CA THR A 38 13.50 10.84 -2.17
C THR A 38 12.32 9.94 -1.84
N LEU A 39 12.27 8.73 -2.41
CA LEU A 39 11.22 7.76 -2.14
C LEU A 39 11.19 7.32 -0.67
N GLN A 40 12.35 7.08 -0.04
CA GLN A 40 12.44 6.78 1.39
C GLN A 40 11.94 7.93 2.27
N LYS A 41 12.16 9.19 1.85
CA LYS A 41 11.63 10.36 2.55
C LYS A 41 10.12 10.42 2.44
N TRP A 42 9.56 10.16 1.26
CA TRP A 42 8.11 10.10 1.04
C TRP A 42 7.46 8.97 1.82
N GLN A 43 8.04 7.77 1.79
CA GLN A 43 7.59 6.62 2.56
C GLN A 43 7.46 6.95 4.05
N ARG A 44 8.49 7.59 4.63
CA ARG A 44 8.50 8.00 6.04
C ARG A 44 7.50 9.12 6.34
N LYS A 45 7.41 10.13 5.47
CA LYS A 45 6.50 11.28 5.69
C LYS A 45 5.03 10.89 5.56
N GLY A 46 4.72 9.95 4.66
CA GLY A 46 3.35 9.52 4.36
C GLY A 46 2.91 8.23 5.01
N ASN A 47 3.70 7.63 5.92
CA ASN A 47 3.41 6.35 6.57
C ASN A 47 3.00 5.23 5.59
N TRP A 48 3.69 5.14 4.44
CA TRP A 48 3.26 4.25 3.36
C TRP A 48 3.21 2.76 3.76
N VAL A 49 4.03 2.37 4.75
CA VAL A 49 4.06 1.01 5.30
C VAL A 49 2.69 0.64 5.90
N ASP A 50 2.08 1.55 6.65
CA ASP A 50 0.77 1.33 7.26
C ASP A 50 -0.33 1.26 6.20
N CYS A 51 -0.26 2.13 5.18
CA CYS A 51 -1.17 2.08 4.04
C CYS A 51 -1.09 0.74 3.30
N LYS A 52 0.13 0.24 3.04
CA LYS A 52 0.34 -1.06 2.38
C LYS A 52 -0.19 -2.21 3.22
N LYS A 53 -0.02 -2.15 4.54
CA LYS A 53 -0.56 -3.15 5.47
C LYS A 53 -2.09 -3.18 5.41
N ILE A 54 -2.75 -2.03 5.42
CA ILE A 54 -4.22 -1.93 5.33
C ILE A 54 -4.73 -2.53 4.01
N ASP A 55 -4.09 -2.19 2.90
CA ASP A 55 -4.53 -2.68 1.58
C ASP A 55 -4.34 -4.19 1.45
N ASN A 56 -3.22 -4.73 1.96
CA ASN A 56 -3.00 -6.18 2.04
C ASN A 56 -4.03 -6.90 2.92
N VAL A 57 -4.44 -6.31 4.05
CA VAL A 57 -5.49 -6.88 4.91
C VAL A 57 -6.83 -6.88 4.19
N LYS A 58 -7.15 -5.82 3.45
CA LYS A 58 -8.36 -5.72 2.63
C LYS A 58 -8.38 -6.77 1.51
N LEU A 59 -7.28 -6.92 0.78
CA LEU A 59 -7.15 -7.94 -0.28
C LEU A 59 -7.30 -9.34 0.31
N LYS A 60 -6.59 -9.67 1.38
CA LYS A 60 -6.74 -10.96 2.07
C LYS A 60 -8.15 -11.22 2.57
N ALA A 61 -8.85 -10.20 3.08
CA ALA A 61 -10.24 -10.35 3.50
C ALA A 61 -11.16 -10.72 2.33
N LYS A 62 -10.95 -10.10 1.16
CA LYS A 62 -11.68 -10.42 -0.07
C LYS A 62 -11.36 -11.83 -0.57
N ASP A 63 -10.09 -12.22 -0.61
CA ASP A 63 -9.68 -13.56 -1.04
C ASP A 63 -10.29 -14.64 -0.14
N LEU A 64 -10.22 -14.47 1.18
CA LEU A 64 -10.83 -15.42 2.12
C LEU A 64 -12.35 -15.48 1.95
N LYS A 65 -13.00 -14.36 1.64
CA LYS A 65 -14.44 -14.34 1.37
C LYS A 65 -14.78 -15.10 0.09
N GLN A 66 -13.97 -14.96 -0.96
CA GLN A 66 -14.12 -15.71 -2.21
C GLN A 66 -13.88 -17.21 -2.00
N SER A 67 -12.94 -17.59 -1.13
CA SER A 67 -12.71 -18.98 -0.73
C SER A 67 -13.83 -19.58 0.16
N GLY A 68 -14.91 -18.84 0.41
CA GLY A 68 -16.09 -19.33 1.14
C GLY A 68 -16.05 -19.16 2.66
N PHE A 69 -15.04 -18.49 3.21
CA PHE A 69 -14.99 -18.26 4.66
C PHE A 69 -16.07 -17.27 5.12
N SER A 70 -16.62 -17.52 6.32
CA SER A 70 -17.58 -16.62 6.96
C SER A 70 -16.88 -15.37 7.50
N ILE A 71 -17.62 -14.26 7.62
CA ILE A 71 -17.08 -12.98 8.11
C ILE A 71 -16.42 -13.14 9.49
N LYS A 72 -17.04 -13.92 10.38
CA LYS A 72 -16.51 -14.24 11.72
C LYS A 72 -15.17 -14.96 11.64
N ARG A 73 -15.05 -15.93 10.72
CA ARG A 73 -13.79 -16.68 10.55
C ARG A 73 -12.68 -15.80 9.99
N ILE A 74 -13.01 -14.91 9.06
CA ILE A 74 -12.07 -13.94 8.49
C ILE A 74 -11.59 -12.96 9.57
N SER A 75 -12.50 -12.52 10.46
CA SER A 75 -12.18 -11.61 11.56
C SER A 75 -11.16 -12.23 12.53
N GLU A 76 -11.32 -13.52 12.85
CA GLU A 76 -10.39 -14.28 13.69
C GLU A 76 -9.01 -14.44 13.03
N ILE A 77 -8.97 -14.78 11.73
CA ILE A 77 -7.72 -14.97 10.98
C ILE A 77 -6.94 -13.66 10.88
N LEU A 78 -7.62 -12.57 10.52
CA LEU A 78 -6.99 -11.27 10.27
C LEU A 78 -6.88 -10.41 11.54
N LYS A 79 -7.45 -10.85 12.67
CA LYS A 79 -7.51 -10.12 13.95
C LYS A 79 -8.07 -8.70 13.81
N ILE A 80 -9.13 -8.56 13.02
CA ILE A 80 -9.86 -7.30 12.80
C ILE A 80 -11.34 -7.48 13.14
N SER A 81 -12.06 -6.37 13.33
CA SER A 81 -13.48 -6.43 13.71
C SER A 81 -14.37 -6.99 12.59
N ASN A 82 -15.47 -7.66 12.96
CA ASN A 82 -16.48 -8.14 12.01
C ASN A 82 -17.03 -7.03 11.10
N THR A 83 -17.21 -5.82 11.64
CA THR A 83 -17.69 -4.66 10.88
C THR A 83 -16.65 -4.17 9.87
N THR A 84 -15.36 -4.21 10.20
CA THR A 84 -14.26 -3.93 9.27
C THR A 84 -14.21 -4.95 8.14
N VAL A 85 -14.32 -6.25 8.45
CA VAL A 85 -14.35 -7.31 7.44
C VAL A 85 -15.55 -7.11 6.51
N TRP A 86 -16.74 -6.84 7.05
CA TRP A 86 -17.93 -6.57 6.25
C TRP A 86 -17.73 -5.37 5.31
N ARG A 87 -17.11 -4.28 5.77
CA ARG A 87 -16.78 -3.13 4.90
C ARG A 87 -15.79 -3.47 3.79
N TYR A 88 -14.86 -4.39 4.02
CA TYR A 88 -13.88 -4.81 3.01
C TYR A 88 -14.46 -5.78 1.98
N CYS A 89 -15.47 -6.54 2.38
CA CYS A 89 -16.14 -7.56 1.55
C CYS A 89 -17.45 -7.08 0.90
N LYS A 90 -17.92 -5.87 1.21
CA LYS A 90 -19.00 -5.18 0.48
C LYS A 90 -18.52 -4.76 -0.91
#